data_AF-A0A2T5JH66-F1
#
_entry.id   AF-A0A2T5JH66-F1
#
_cell.length_a   1.000
_cell.length_b   1.000
_cell.length_c   1.000
_cell.angle_alpha   90.00
_cell.angle_beta   90.00
_cell.angle_gamma   90.00
#
_symmetry.space_group_name_H-M   'P 1'
#
loop_
_entity.id
_entity.type
_entity.pdbx_description
1 polymer ?
#
loop_
_entity_poly.entity_id
_entity_poly.type
_entity_poly.pdbx_seq_one_letter_code
_entity_poly.pdbx_strand_id
1 'polypeptide(L)'
;MKALFFLRHYNDIDHITPVIYKWVDSGHTCDIVLIGKSRFRNDYRIEFLRKLDGVRMAHIRDLLPPVEFVRWFLQTLILIRNVRRPYLAPITAALAKSYDAGRRAPVWHSTAQRLLKRSFGGPHEGASEGVVVFDWIERNSSICVEWVAVMLSTARAMGLGTVSLPHGDSPHASQLIRRRELRLEPDTTFANAGIFDKVVVPNELCSVRFRPFMDNRKLAVLGSPRYCDEWLAKLATLMPPSPLTRSD
;
A
#
# COMPACT_ATOMS: atom_id res chain seq x y z
N MET A 1 -3.28 -16.22 -12.16
CA MET A 1 -2.68 -15.93 -10.84
C MET A 1 -3.63 -15.06 -10.01
N LYS A 2 -3.42 -14.99 -8.69
CA LYS A 2 -4.23 -14.13 -7.80
C LYS A 2 -3.37 -13.07 -7.12
N ALA A 3 -3.90 -11.86 -6.99
CA ALA A 3 -3.24 -10.77 -6.27
C ALA A 3 -4.03 -10.32 -5.04
N LEU A 4 -3.33 -9.85 -4.01
CA LEU A 4 -3.92 -9.19 -2.85
C LEU A 4 -3.41 -7.75 -2.78
N PHE A 5 -4.26 -6.79 -3.10
CA PHE A 5 -3.95 -5.36 -3.07
C PHE A 5 -4.41 -4.71 -1.77
N PHE A 6 -3.57 -3.84 -1.23
CA PHE A 6 -3.91 -3.01 -0.08
C PHE A 6 -3.96 -1.53 -0.49
N LEU A 7 -5.13 -0.90 -0.37
CA LEU A 7 -5.36 0.51 -0.72
C LEU A 7 -5.72 1.32 0.52
N ARG A 8 -5.08 2.47 0.73
CA ARG A 8 -5.19 3.24 1.98
C ARG A 8 -5.70 4.66 1.77
N HIS A 9 -5.26 5.33 0.72
CA HIS A 9 -5.67 6.70 0.44
C HIS A 9 -5.77 6.98 -1.05
N TYR A 10 -6.15 8.23 -1.38
CA TYR A 10 -6.45 8.63 -2.74
C TYR A 10 -5.31 8.34 -3.73
N ASN A 11 -4.04 8.54 -3.34
CA ASN A 11 -2.88 8.25 -4.19
C ASN A 11 -2.80 6.76 -4.57
N ASP A 12 -2.87 5.84 -3.60
CA ASP A 12 -2.92 4.40 -3.86
C ASP A 12 -4.05 4.05 -4.82
N ILE A 13 -5.24 4.59 -4.57
CA ILE A 13 -6.41 4.35 -5.42
C ILE A 13 -6.14 4.88 -6.83
N ASP A 14 -5.63 6.10 -6.98
CA ASP A 14 -5.38 6.72 -8.27
C ASP A 14 -4.35 5.94 -9.11
N HIS A 15 -3.23 5.56 -8.49
CA HIS A 15 -2.10 4.97 -9.21
C HIS A 15 -2.21 3.45 -9.38
N ILE A 16 -2.91 2.74 -8.50
CA ILE A 16 -3.00 1.27 -8.53
C ILE A 16 -4.28 0.78 -9.23
N THR A 17 -5.36 1.57 -9.26
CA THR A 17 -6.58 1.20 -10.03
C THR A 17 -6.30 0.75 -11.46
N PRO A 18 -5.49 1.46 -12.29
CA PRO A 18 -5.18 0.99 -13.64
C PRO A 18 -4.46 -0.37 -13.66
N VAL A 19 -3.62 -0.65 -12.67
CA VAL A 19 -2.94 -1.96 -12.54
C VAL A 19 -3.94 -3.05 -12.24
N ILE A 20 -4.86 -2.82 -11.30
CA ILE A 20 -5.91 -3.77 -10.94
C ILE A 20 -6.83 -4.02 -12.13
N TYR A 21 -7.23 -2.96 -12.83
CA TYR A 21 -8.05 -3.05 -14.04
C TYR A 21 -7.38 -3.96 -15.07
N LYS A 22 -6.11 -3.69 -15.40
CA LYS A 22 -5.40 -4.47 -16.41
C LYS A 22 -5.10 -5.90 -15.96
N TRP A 23 -4.85 -6.10 -14.67
CA TRP A 23 -4.65 -7.43 -14.08
C TRP A 23 -5.88 -8.31 -14.30
N VAL A 24 -7.06 -7.78 -14.01
CA VAL A 24 -8.33 -8.51 -14.15
C VAL A 24 -8.70 -8.71 -15.63
N ASP A 25 -8.53 -7.68 -16.46
CA ASP A 25 -8.70 -7.75 -17.92
C ASP A 25 -7.81 -8.84 -18.56
N SER A 26 -6.65 -9.12 -17.95
CA SER A 26 -5.73 -10.18 -18.38
C SER A 26 -6.13 -11.59 -17.89
N GLY A 27 -7.36 -11.78 -17.39
CA GLY A 27 -7.87 -13.06 -16.92
C GLY A 27 -7.35 -13.49 -15.54
N HIS A 28 -6.85 -12.56 -14.73
CA HIS A 28 -6.45 -12.82 -13.35
C HIS A 28 -7.51 -12.36 -12.36
N THR A 29 -7.41 -12.84 -11.12
CA THR A 29 -8.30 -12.42 -10.04
C THR A 29 -7.54 -11.64 -8.99
N CYS A 30 -8.25 -10.83 -8.21
CA CYS A 30 -7.65 -10.17 -7.07
C CYS A 30 -8.61 -9.91 -5.92
N ASP A 31 -8.03 -9.91 -4.73
CA ASP A 31 -8.64 -9.37 -3.53
C ASP A 31 -8.13 -7.95 -3.29
N ILE A 32 -9.02 -7.05 -2.90
CA ILE A 32 -8.67 -5.68 -2.52
C ILE A 32 -9.09 -5.46 -1.07
N VAL A 33 -8.13 -5.08 -0.23
CA VAL A 33 -8.39 -4.71 1.17
C VAL A 33 -8.18 -3.20 1.34
N LEU A 34 -9.28 -2.52 1.60
CA LEU A 34 -9.27 -1.11 1.98
C LEU A 34 -8.84 -1.00 3.45
N ILE A 35 -7.64 -0.48 3.71
CA ILE A 35 -7.12 -0.22 5.07
C ILE A 35 -7.35 1.24 5.49
N GLY A 36 -7.67 2.08 4.51
CA GLY A 36 -7.86 3.51 4.66
C GLY A 36 -9.07 3.99 5.46
N LYS A 37 -9.31 5.30 5.37
CA LYS A 37 -10.56 5.90 5.87
C LYS A 37 -11.76 5.34 5.09
N SER A 38 -12.86 5.07 5.78
CA SER A 38 -14.10 4.55 5.18
C SER A 38 -14.67 5.42 4.06
N ARG A 39 -14.40 6.74 4.06
CA ARG A 39 -14.84 7.66 3.00
C ARG A 39 -14.41 7.25 1.58
N PHE A 40 -13.30 6.51 1.45
CA PHE A 40 -12.83 6.04 0.16
C PHE A 40 -13.69 4.91 -0.43
N ARG A 41 -14.62 4.33 0.34
CA ARG A 41 -15.58 3.35 -0.16
C ARG A 41 -16.49 3.92 -1.26
N ASN A 42 -16.71 5.24 -1.27
CA ASN A 42 -17.56 5.94 -2.22
C ASN A 42 -16.75 6.61 -3.35
N ASP A 43 -15.45 6.29 -3.49
CA ASP A 43 -14.64 6.79 -4.60
C ASP A 43 -15.09 6.11 -5.90
N TYR A 44 -15.31 6.88 -6.97
CA TYR A 44 -15.81 6.36 -8.25
C TYR A 44 -14.91 5.27 -8.85
N ARG A 45 -13.59 5.31 -8.60
CA ARG A 45 -12.65 4.25 -9.03
C ARG A 45 -12.85 2.98 -8.22
N ILE A 46 -13.12 3.10 -6.93
CA ILE A 46 -13.45 1.98 -6.05
C ILE A 46 -14.78 1.33 -6.47
N GLU A 47 -15.79 2.14 -6.79
CA GLU A 47 -17.06 1.63 -7.32
C GLU A 47 -16.90 0.93 -8.66
N PHE A 48 -16.06 1.47 -9.55
CA PHE A 48 -15.68 0.82 -10.80
C PHE A 48 -15.03 -0.53 -10.57
N LEU A 49 -13.98 -0.61 -9.73
CA LEU A 49 -13.30 -1.86 -9.43
C LEU A 49 -14.23 -2.93 -8.83
N ARG A 50 -15.19 -2.52 -7.98
CA ARG A 50 -16.17 -3.43 -7.40
C ARG A 50 -17.10 -4.08 -8.42
N LYS A 51 -17.28 -3.47 -9.60
CA LYS A 51 -18.11 -3.99 -10.69
C LYS A 51 -17.37 -4.95 -11.63
N LEU A 52 -16.04 -5.09 -11.49
CA LEU A 52 -15.25 -5.97 -12.33
C LEU A 52 -15.37 -7.43 -11.86
N ASP A 53 -15.64 -8.34 -12.80
CA ASP A 53 -15.61 -9.77 -12.55
C ASP A 53 -14.19 -10.20 -12.15
N GLY A 54 -14.04 -10.99 -11.08
CA GLY A 54 -12.73 -11.39 -10.58
C GLY A 54 -12.12 -10.44 -9.55
N VAL A 55 -12.80 -9.34 -9.19
CA VAL A 55 -12.44 -8.48 -8.05
C VAL A 55 -13.27 -8.82 -6.83
N ARG A 56 -12.60 -9.14 -5.71
CA ARG A 56 -13.24 -9.28 -4.40
C ARG A 56 -12.75 -8.19 -3.46
N MET A 57 -13.61 -7.23 -3.16
CA MET A 57 -13.25 -6.09 -2.32
C MET A 57 -13.86 -6.18 -0.92
N ALA A 58 -13.07 -5.83 0.09
CA ALA A 58 -13.56 -5.63 1.45
C ALA A 58 -12.74 -4.56 2.17
N HIS A 59 -13.31 -3.99 3.22
CA HIS A 59 -12.56 -3.10 4.11
C HIS A 59 -12.02 -3.90 5.29
N ILE A 60 -10.83 -3.55 5.79
CA ILE A 60 -10.14 -4.32 6.84
C ILE A 60 -11.00 -4.55 8.10
N ARG A 61 -11.79 -3.52 8.49
CA ARG A 61 -12.76 -3.61 9.60
C ARG A 61 -13.76 -4.76 9.44
N ASP A 62 -14.14 -5.08 8.21
CA ASP A 62 -15.15 -6.11 7.91
C ASP A 62 -14.52 -7.51 7.81
N LEU A 63 -13.18 -7.58 7.80
CA LEU A 63 -12.41 -8.82 7.70
C LEU A 63 -11.82 -9.30 9.03
N LEU A 64 -11.67 -8.38 9.99
CA LEU A 64 -11.10 -8.67 11.29
C LEU A 64 -12.21 -8.75 12.36
N PRO A 65 -12.16 -9.71 13.29
CA PRO A 65 -12.99 -9.71 14.48
C PRO A 65 -12.89 -8.36 15.22
N PRO A 66 -13.98 -7.84 15.84
CA PRO A 66 -13.99 -6.49 16.42
C PRO A 66 -12.84 -6.24 17.43
N VAL A 67 -12.56 -7.20 18.31
CA VAL A 67 -11.48 -7.10 19.29
C VAL A 67 -10.10 -7.07 18.62
N GLU A 68 -9.91 -7.90 17.59
CA GLU A 68 -8.67 -7.98 16.83
C GLU A 68 -8.44 -6.68 16.04
N PHE A 69 -9.50 -6.15 15.40
CA PHE A 69 -9.47 -4.87 14.71
C PHE A 69 -9.09 -3.71 15.65
N VAL A 70 -9.71 -3.63 16.84
CA VAL A 70 -9.40 -2.57 17.81
C VAL A 70 -7.95 -2.67 18.28
N ARG A 71 -7.45 -3.86 18.60
CA ARG A 71 -6.04 -4.06 18.96
C ARG A 71 -5.11 -3.67 17.83
N TRP A 72 -5.42 -4.07 16.60
CA TRP A 72 -4.67 -3.72 15.40
C TRP A 72 -4.61 -2.22 15.15
N PHE A 73 -5.75 -1.57 15.26
CA PHE A 73 -5.87 -0.14 15.06
C PHE A 73 -5.11 0.65 16.14
N LEU A 74 -5.27 0.30 17.42
CA LEU A 74 -4.58 0.97 18.53
C LEU A 74 -3.06 0.85 18.44
N GLN A 75 -2.56 -0.36 18.18
CA GLN A 75 -1.12 -0.58 18.02
C GLN A 75 -0.57 0.15 16.77
N THR A 76 -1.35 0.24 15.69
CA THR A 76 -1.01 1.07 14.52
C THR A 76 -0.91 2.55 14.90
N LEU A 77 -1.86 3.08 15.67
CA LEU A 77 -1.84 4.48 16.13
C LEU A 77 -0.62 4.80 17.01
N ILE A 78 -0.21 3.88 17.89
CA ILE A 78 0.97 4.06 18.77
C ILE A 78 2.26 4.20 17.94
N LEU A 79 2.33 3.48 16.81
CA LEU A 79 3.54 3.39 16.00
C LEU A 79 3.60 4.43 14.87
N ILE A 80 2.47 5.03 14.48
CA ILE A 80 2.47 6.12 13.51
C ILE A 80 3.06 7.38 14.15
N ARG A 81 4.13 7.89 13.51
CA ARG A 81 4.92 9.03 13.99
C ARG A 81 4.11 10.32 14.17
N ASN A 82 3.05 10.51 13.38
CA ASN A 82 2.18 11.69 13.45
C ASN A 82 1.35 11.79 14.75
N VAL A 83 1.25 10.72 15.53
CA VAL A 83 0.63 10.75 16.87
C VAL A 83 1.63 11.21 17.93
N ARG A 84 2.95 11.13 17.65
CA ARG A 84 4.01 11.66 18.52
C ARG A 84 4.10 13.18 18.36
N ARG A 85 3.07 13.89 18.84
CA ARG A 85 3.16 15.33 19.14
C ARG A 85 4.33 15.53 20.12
N PRO A 86 5.22 16.52 19.93
CA PRO A 86 6.42 16.68 20.75
C PRO A 86 6.13 16.78 22.27
N TYR A 87 4.98 17.32 22.65
CA TYR A 87 4.51 17.39 24.04
C TYR A 87 3.92 16.07 24.60
N LEU A 88 3.55 15.12 23.74
CA LEU A 88 3.13 13.76 24.12
C LEU A 88 4.25 12.72 23.91
N ALA A 89 5.44 13.15 23.48
CA ALA A 89 6.59 12.29 23.22
C ALA A 89 6.97 11.37 24.40
N PRO A 90 7.04 11.83 25.67
CA PRO A 90 7.38 10.94 26.79
C PRO A 90 6.29 9.88 27.06
N ILE A 91 5.01 10.24 26.93
CA ILE A 91 3.88 9.33 27.14
C ILE A 91 3.81 8.28 26.02
N THR A 92 3.97 8.72 24.76
CA THR A 92 4.00 7.81 23.60
C THR A 92 5.24 6.90 23.60
N ALA A 93 6.39 7.39 24.07
CA ALA A 93 7.60 6.57 24.27
C ALA A 93 7.43 5.55 25.40
N ALA A 94 6.81 5.95 26.51
CA ALA A 94 6.49 5.03 27.63
C ALA A 94 5.48 3.95 27.20
N LEU A 95 4.44 4.32 26.43
CA LEU A 95 3.47 3.37 25.86
C LEU A 95 4.12 2.43 24.84
N ALA A 96 5.02 2.92 23.99
CA ALA A 96 5.76 2.06 23.05
C ALA A 96 6.69 1.08 23.78
N LYS A 97 7.24 1.47 24.94
CA LYS A 97 8.11 0.63 25.79
C LYS A 97 7.31 -0.38 26.62
N SER A 98 6.12 -0.01 27.14
CA SER A 98 5.24 -0.93 27.89
C SER A 98 4.47 -1.89 26.99
N TYR A 99 4.30 -1.52 25.72
CA TYR A 99 3.68 -2.31 24.67
C TYR A 99 4.73 -2.79 23.66
N ASP A 100 5.78 -3.45 24.17
CA ASP A 100 6.96 -3.90 23.40
C ASP A 100 6.61 -4.81 22.20
N ALA A 101 7.56 -4.94 21.25
CA ALA A 101 7.41 -5.69 20.01
C ALA A 101 6.89 -7.12 20.22
N GLY A 102 7.32 -7.79 21.30
CA GLY A 102 6.82 -9.13 21.66
C GLY A 102 5.32 -9.17 21.98
N ARG A 103 4.75 -8.11 22.56
CA ARG A 103 3.31 -8.02 22.84
C ARG A 103 2.48 -7.68 21.61
N ARG A 104 3.09 -7.01 20.62
CA ARG A 104 2.44 -6.62 19.35
C ARG A 104 2.40 -7.77 18.35
N ALA A 105 3.49 -8.54 18.29
CA ALA A 105 3.69 -9.61 17.33
C ALA A 105 2.50 -10.57 17.19
N PRO A 106 1.84 -11.07 18.25
CA PRO A 106 0.72 -11.99 18.11
C PRO A 106 -0.46 -11.42 17.30
N VAL A 107 -0.79 -10.14 17.51
CA VAL A 107 -1.85 -9.47 16.75
C VAL A 107 -1.41 -9.30 15.29
N TRP A 108 -0.11 -9.05 15.05
CA TRP A 108 0.38 -8.77 13.69
C TRP A 108 0.31 -10.04 12.86
N HIS A 109 0.80 -11.14 13.44
CA HIS A 109 0.76 -12.46 12.80
C HIS A 109 -0.68 -12.93 12.62
N SER A 110 -1.55 -12.78 13.62
CA SER A 110 -2.95 -13.19 13.52
C SER A 110 -3.69 -12.45 12.40
N THR A 111 -3.56 -11.13 12.34
CA THR A 111 -4.21 -10.32 11.29
C THR A 111 -3.63 -10.62 9.91
N ALA A 112 -2.31 -10.76 9.78
CA ALA A 112 -1.65 -11.14 8.53
C ALA A 112 -2.13 -12.51 8.03
N GLN A 113 -2.06 -13.53 8.88
CA GLN A 113 -2.50 -14.88 8.53
C GLN A 113 -3.98 -14.92 8.14
N ARG A 114 -4.85 -14.20 8.85
CA ARG A 114 -6.28 -14.15 8.52
C ARG A 114 -6.52 -13.58 7.12
N LEU A 115 -5.89 -12.46 6.80
CA LEU A 115 -6.04 -11.79 5.52
C LEU A 115 -5.45 -12.62 4.36
N LEU A 116 -4.28 -13.23 4.58
CA LEU A 116 -3.64 -14.10 3.59
C LEU A 116 -4.42 -15.39 3.37
N LYS A 117 -4.84 -16.09 4.44
CA LYS A 117 -5.67 -17.32 4.32
C LYS A 117 -7.02 -17.04 3.68
N ARG A 118 -7.65 -15.91 3.99
CA ARG A 118 -8.89 -15.52 3.30
C ARG A 118 -8.66 -15.35 1.79
N SER A 119 -7.54 -14.75 1.41
CA SER A 119 -7.25 -14.40 0.03
C SER A 119 -6.73 -15.58 -0.79
N PHE A 120 -5.95 -16.48 -0.20
CA PHE A 120 -5.20 -17.53 -0.90
C PHE A 120 -5.45 -18.97 -0.36
N GLY A 121 -6.28 -19.16 0.66
CA GLY A 121 -6.45 -20.45 1.35
C GLY A 121 -7.64 -21.32 0.90
N GLY A 122 -8.23 -21.06 -0.26
CA GLY A 122 -9.43 -21.77 -0.74
C GLY A 122 -9.15 -23.17 -1.30
N PRO A 123 -10.10 -24.14 -1.21
CA PRO A 123 -9.91 -25.53 -1.66
C PRO A 123 -9.77 -25.73 -3.18
N HIS A 124 -10.09 -24.71 -3.99
CA HIS A 124 -9.85 -24.70 -5.44
C HIS A 124 -8.64 -23.83 -5.86
N GLU A 125 -7.91 -23.28 -4.89
CA GLU A 125 -6.79 -22.38 -5.13
C GLU A 125 -5.51 -23.03 -4.58
N GLY A 126 -5.01 -24.04 -5.30
CA GLY A 126 -3.61 -24.47 -5.23
C GLY A 126 -2.66 -23.40 -5.79
N ALA A 127 -2.85 -22.14 -5.42
CA ALA A 127 -2.04 -21.03 -5.88
C ALA A 127 -0.71 -21.05 -5.13
N SER A 128 0.22 -21.89 -5.58
CA SER A 128 1.66 -21.65 -5.37
C SER A 128 2.13 -20.34 -6.00
N GLU A 129 1.26 -19.67 -6.76
CA GLU A 129 1.53 -18.43 -7.48
C GLU A 129 0.50 -17.35 -7.13
N GLY A 130 0.93 -16.43 -6.26
CA GLY A 130 0.17 -15.24 -5.92
C GLY A 130 1.08 -14.12 -5.46
N VAL A 131 0.55 -12.90 -5.48
CA VAL A 131 1.32 -11.70 -5.15
C VAL A 131 0.58 -10.83 -4.13
N VAL A 132 1.31 -10.36 -3.12
CA VAL A 132 0.83 -9.36 -2.17
C VAL A 132 1.39 -8.01 -2.56
N VAL A 133 0.49 -7.04 -2.73
CA VAL A 133 0.80 -5.74 -3.30
C VAL A 133 0.43 -4.64 -2.32
N PHE A 134 1.41 -3.81 -2.02
CA PHE A 134 1.24 -2.52 -1.37
C PHE A 134 1.72 -1.42 -2.30
N ASP A 135 1.37 -0.19 -1.98
CA ASP A 135 2.02 0.96 -2.57
C ASP A 135 3.41 1.21 -1.91
N TRP A 136 4.06 2.33 -2.23
CA TRP A 136 5.30 2.73 -1.55
C TRP A 136 5.07 3.00 -0.06
N ILE A 137 5.74 2.20 0.78
CA ILE A 137 5.70 2.37 2.23
C ILE A 137 6.79 3.34 2.68
N GLU A 138 6.44 4.61 2.82
CA GLU A 138 7.33 5.63 3.37
C GLU A 138 7.39 5.59 4.91
N ARG A 139 8.42 6.20 5.49
CA ARG A 139 8.62 6.35 6.94
C ARG A 139 7.43 6.97 7.69
N ASN A 140 6.66 7.84 7.04
CA ASN A 140 5.48 8.51 7.63
C ASN A 140 4.15 7.92 7.16
N SER A 141 4.17 6.68 6.70
CA SER A 141 2.99 5.97 6.24
C SER A 141 1.86 5.96 7.28
N SER A 142 0.63 6.07 6.79
CA SER A 142 -0.59 5.91 7.59
C SER A 142 -0.85 4.46 8.03
N ILE A 143 0.01 3.54 7.61
CA ILE A 143 0.06 2.15 8.09
C ILE A 143 1.41 1.85 8.74
N CYS A 144 1.38 1.02 9.76
CA CYS A 144 2.59 0.64 10.49
C CYS A 144 3.51 -0.24 9.64
N VAL A 145 4.76 0.20 9.44
CA VAL A 145 5.81 -0.55 8.72
C VAL A 145 6.05 -1.92 9.34
N GLU A 146 5.96 -2.03 10.67
CA GLU A 146 6.12 -3.30 11.39
C GLU A 146 5.06 -4.32 11.00
N TRP A 147 3.79 -3.89 10.90
CA TRP A 147 2.70 -4.77 10.46
C TRP A 147 2.87 -5.18 8.99
N VAL A 148 3.28 -4.25 8.11
CA VAL A 148 3.57 -4.58 6.71
C VAL A 148 4.71 -5.61 6.65
N ALA A 149 5.79 -5.42 7.39
CA ALA A 149 6.90 -6.37 7.42
C ALA A 149 6.45 -7.79 7.84
N VAL A 150 5.58 -7.91 8.85
CA VAL A 150 4.98 -9.19 9.27
C VAL A 150 4.05 -9.77 8.19
N MET A 151 3.25 -8.94 7.53
CA MET A 151 2.40 -9.36 6.41
C MET A 151 3.25 -9.96 5.28
N LEU A 152 4.32 -9.27 4.87
CA LEU A 152 5.17 -9.70 3.77
C LEU A 152 6.02 -10.93 4.13
N SER A 153 6.52 -11.02 5.37
CA SER A 153 7.25 -12.22 5.81
C SER A 153 6.33 -13.44 5.86
N THR A 154 5.09 -13.27 6.34
CA THR A 154 4.08 -14.33 6.35
C THR A 154 3.69 -14.74 4.92
N ALA A 155 3.54 -13.78 4.01
CA ALA A 155 3.25 -14.05 2.60
C ALA A 155 4.38 -14.85 1.94
N ARG A 156 5.64 -14.48 2.16
CA ARG A 156 6.80 -15.24 1.67
C ARG A 156 6.88 -16.65 2.25
N ALA A 157 6.57 -16.82 3.53
CA ALA A 157 6.49 -18.14 4.15
C ALA A 157 5.39 -19.02 3.55
N MET A 158 4.38 -18.42 2.90
CA MET A 158 3.35 -19.10 2.12
C MET A 158 3.73 -19.28 0.63
N GLY A 159 4.94 -18.90 0.21
CA GLY A 159 5.40 -18.97 -1.18
C GLY A 159 4.92 -17.84 -2.09
N LEU A 160 4.30 -16.78 -1.53
CA LEU A 160 3.77 -15.65 -2.30
C LEU A 160 4.84 -14.59 -2.56
N GLY A 161 4.79 -13.98 -3.74
CA GLY A 161 5.63 -12.83 -4.08
C GLY A 161 5.14 -11.55 -3.41
N THR A 162 6.05 -10.61 -3.14
CA THR A 162 5.71 -9.31 -2.54
C THR A 162 6.19 -8.15 -3.40
N VAL A 163 5.27 -7.26 -3.77
CA VAL A 163 5.54 -6.14 -4.69
C VAL A 163 5.10 -4.82 -4.08
N SER A 164 5.94 -3.80 -4.23
CA SER A 164 5.59 -2.41 -3.97
C SER A 164 5.36 -1.66 -5.28
N LEU A 165 4.20 -1.03 -5.42
CA LEU A 165 3.82 -0.23 -6.59
C LEU A 165 3.91 1.28 -6.30
N PRO A 166 4.14 2.12 -7.33
CA PRO A 166 4.18 3.56 -7.14
C PRO A 166 2.81 4.12 -6.73
N HIS A 167 2.79 5.01 -5.75
CA HIS A 167 1.62 5.82 -5.38
C HIS A 167 1.67 7.25 -5.93
N GLY A 168 2.61 7.52 -6.82
CA GLY A 168 2.92 8.87 -7.25
C GLY A 168 4.01 8.87 -8.31
N ASP A 169 4.03 9.94 -9.09
CA ASP A 169 5.19 10.29 -9.88
C ASP A 169 5.84 11.53 -9.25
N SER A 170 7.12 11.43 -8.94
CA SER A 170 7.87 12.52 -8.34
C SER A 170 8.90 13.03 -9.34
N PRO A 171 8.62 14.14 -10.04
CA PRO A 171 9.45 14.62 -11.14
C PRO A 171 10.75 15.31 -10.66
N HIS A 172 11.12 15.16 -9.39
CA HIS A 172 12.23 15.89 -8.80
C HIS A 172 13.54 15.13 -8.97
N ALA A 173 14.54 15.78 -9.57
CA ALA A 173 15.88 15.22 -9.72
C ALA A 173 16.69 15.20 -8.40
N SER A 174 16.31 16.02 -7.42
CA SER A 174 16.94 16.07 -6.10
C SER A 174 15.92 16.35 -5.00
N GLN A 175 16.37 16.23 -3.75
CA GLN A 175 15.58 16.57 -2.56
C GLN A 175 15.61 18.07 -2.24
N LEU A 176 16.25 18.93 -3.06
CA LEU A 176 16.30 20.39 -2.83
C LEU A 176 15.00 21.12 -3.20
N ILE A 177 13.86 20.51 -2.88
CA ILE A 177 12.51 20.99 -3.18
C ILE A 177 11.76 21.38 -1.90
N ARG A 178 12.25 20.97 -0.73
CA ARG A 178 11.67 21.32 0.58
C ARG A 178 12.57 22.32 1.30
N ARG A 179 11.95 23.28 1.99
CA ARG A 179 12.62 24.36 2.73
C ARG A 179 13.67 23.90 3.76
N ARG A 180 13.64 22.64 4.18
CA ARG A 180 14.52 22.08 5.22
C ARG A 180 15.53 21.06 4.68
N GLU A 181 15.47 20.74 3.38
CA GLU A 181 16.37 19.79 2.74
C GLU A 181 17.53 20.59 2.10
N LEU A 182 18.65 20.68 2.82
CA LEU A 182 19.86 21.43 2.41
C LEU A 182 21.01 20.51 1.98
N ARG A 183 20.80 19.19 1.96
CA ARG A 183 21.83 18.20 1.63
C ARG A 183 21.33 17.27 0.53
N LEU A 184 22.26 16.90 -0.36
CA LEU A 184 22.04 15.97 -1.48
C LEU A 184 22.29 14.51 -1.08
N GLU A 185 22.01 14.16 0.17
CA GLU A 185 22.17 12.80 0.67
C GLU A 185 20.92 11.95 0.37
N PRO A 186 21.05 10.63 0.20
CA PRO A 186 19.90 9.73 0.06
C PRO A 186 18.92 9.85 1.23
N ASP A 187 17.65 10.12 0.94
CA ASP A 187 16.61 10.19 1.97
C ASP A 187 16.24 8.77 2.45
N THR A 188 16.62 8.48 3.69
CA THR A 188 16.29 7.22 4.40
C THR A 188 14.78 6.93 4.53
N THR A 189 13.90 7.83 4.09
CA THR A 189 12.46 7.59 3.91
C THR A 189 12.17 6.45 2.93
N PHE A 190 13.01 6.26 1.90
CA PHE A 190 12.86 5.21 0.89
C PHE A 190 13.42 3.85 1.32
N ALA A 191 14.17 3.78 2.42
CA ALA A 191 14.84 2.56 2.87
C ALA A 191 13.87 1.42 3.21
N ASN A 192 12.66 1.76 3.66
CA ASN A 192 11.64 0.77 4.01
C ASN A 192 11.16 -0.05 2.81
N ALA A 193 11.37 0.41 1.57
CA ALA A 193 10.98 -0.35 0.39
C ALA A 193 11.82 -1.63 0.20
N GLY A 194 12.96 -1.77 0.86
CA GLY A 194 13.80 -2.97 0.80
C GLY A 194 13.15 -4.25 1.37
N ILE A 195 12.04 -4.12 2.10
CA ILE A 195 11.29 -5.26 2.67
C ILE A 195 10.51 -6.08 1.63
N PHE A 196 10.34 -5.55 0.42
CA PHE A 196 9.64 -6.20 -0.69
C PHE A 196 10.60 -7.05 -1.54
N ASP A 197 10.05 -8.00 -2.31
CA ASP A 197 10.82 -8.78 -3.29
C ASP A 197 11.06 -7.96 -4.55
N LYS A 198 10.07 -7.17 -4.96
CA LYS A 198 10.18 -6.19 -6.05
C LYS A 198 9.62 -4.83 -5.67
N VAL A 199 10.28 -3.78 -6.14
CA VAL A 199 9.83 -2.40 -6.02
C VAL A 199 9.73 -1.82 -7.42
N VAL A 200 8.53 -1.38 -7.80
CA VAL A 200 8.27 -0.76 -9.10
C VAL A 200 8.31 0.75 -8.95
N VAL A 201 8.99 1.41 -9.88
CA VAL A 201 9.09 2.87 -9.95
C VAL A 201 8.70 3.39 -11.34
N PRO A 202 8.19 4.62 -11.44
CA PRO A 202 7.64 5.12 -12.69
C PRO A 202 8.72 5.57 -13.69
N ASN A 203 9.90 5.94 -13.23
CA ASN A 203 10.97 6.45 -14.09
C ASN A 203 12.35 6.30 -13.42
N GLU A 204 13.41 6.53 -14.19
CA GLU A 204 14.77 6.40 -13.68
C GLU A 204 15.14 7.43 -12.60
N LEU A 205 14.61 8.64 -12.68
CA LEU A 205 14.84 9.68 -11.66
C LEU A 205 14.34 9.22 -10.29
N CYS A 206 13.19 8.56 -10.24
CA CYS A 206 12.68 7.96 -9.00
C CYS A 206 13.55 6.80 -8.53
N SER A 207 14.05 5.97 -9.45
CA SER A 207 14.85 4.78 -9.11
C SER A 207 16.10 5.14 -8.31
N VAL A 208 16.76 6.26 -8.64
CA VAL A 208 17.98 6.75 -7.95
C VAL A 208 17.77 6.89 -6.44
N ARG A 209 16.54 7.15 -5.99
CA ARG A 209 16.21 7.30 -4.55
C ARG A 209 16.18 5.98 -3.79
N PHE A 210 15.92 4.87 -4.50
CA PHE A 210 15.79 3.54 -3.91
C PHE A 210 17.11 2.74 -3.97
N ARG A 211 17.91 2.92 -5.02
CA ARG A 211 19.18 2.18 -5.23
C ARG A 211 20.13 2.19 -4.04
N PRO A 212 20.29 3.29 -3.27
CA PRO A 212 21.17 3.29 -2.09
C PRO A 212 20.74 2.34 -0.97
N PHE A 213 19.49 1.86 -0.98
CA PHE A 213 18.89 1.12 0.13
C PHE A 213 18.48 -0.31 -0.20
N MET A 214 18.67 -0.78 -1.44
CA MET A 214 18.29 -2.13 -1.85
C MET A 214 19.14 -2.64 -3.03
N ASP A 215 19.13 -3.96 -3.22
CA ASP A 215 19.71 -4.57 -4.41
C ASP A 215 18.96 -4.09 -5.67
N ASN A 216 19.69 -3.58 -6.66
CA ASN A 216 19.15 -3.11 -7.94
C ASN A 216 18.33 -4.19 -8.66
N ARG A 217 18.60 -5.49 -8.44
CA ARG A 217 17.80 -6.59 -9.01
C ARG A 217 16.36 -6.62 -8.49
N LYS A 218 16.09 -6.00 -7.33
CA LYS A 218 14.73 -5.86 -6.78
C LYS A 218 13.97 -4.68 -7.40
N LEU A 219 14.68 -3.71 -7.99
CA LEU A 219 14.10 -2.50 -8.53
C LEU A 219 13.70 -2.69 -9.99
N ALA A 220 12.50 -2.26 -10.36
CA ALA A 220 12.00 -2.30 -11.73
C ALA A 220 11.44 -0.93 -12.14
N VAL A 221 11.91 -0.39 -13.26
CA VAL A 221 11.41 0.87 -13.83
C VAL A 221 10.40 0.52 -14.93
N LEU A 222 9.11 0.70 -14.66
CA LEU A 222 8.04 0.21 -15.55
C LEU A 222 7.05 1.28 -16.01
N GLY A 223 7.27 2.55 -15.67
CA GLY A 223 6.33 3.62 -16.02
C GLY A 223 5.25 3.83 -14.96
N SER A 224 4.42 4.85 -15.19
CA SER A 224 3.25 5.15 -14.37
C SER A 224 1.98 4.75 -15.13
N PRO A 225 1.27 3.68 -14.72
CA PRO A 225 0.05 3.24 -15.39
C PRO A 225 -1.10 4.25 -15.24
N ARG A 226 -0.97 5.21 -14.32
CA ARG A 226 -1.92 6.33 -14.15
C ARG A 226 -2.04 7.21 -15.40
N TYR A 227 -0.98 7.30 -16.21
CA TYR A 227 -0.91 8.23 -17.33
C TYR A 227 -0.91 7.53 -18.71
N CYS A 228 -1.20 6.22 -18.78
CA CYS A 228 -1.31 5.55 -20.06
C CYS A 228 -2.63 5.89 -20.77
N ASP A 229 -2.60 5.97 -22.10
CA ASP A 229 -3.75 6.37 -22.92
C ASP A 229 -4.98 5.48 -22.69
N GLU A 230 -4.77 4.16 -22.58
CA GLU A 230 -5.83 3.19 -22.29
C GLU A 230 -6.57 3.55 -21.00
N TRP A 231 -5.82 3.82 -19.92
CA TRP A 231 -6.43 4.17 -18.64
C TRP A 231 -7.04 5.56 -18.67
N LEU A 232 -6.42 6.55 -19.30
CA LEU A 232 -6.97 7.90 -19.39
C LEU A 232 -8.29 7.93 -20.16
N ALA A 233 -8.39 7.18 -21.26
CA ALA A 233 -9.63 6.99 -21.98
C ALA A 233 -10.71 6.33 -21.11
N LYS A 234 -10.35 5.29 -20.35
CA LYS A 234 -11.28 4.65 -19.41
C LYS A 234 -11.71 5.60 -18.30
N LEU A 235 -10.76 6.29 -17.68
CA LEU A 235 -10.98 7.20 -16.56
C LEU A 235 -11.95 8.33 -16.93
N ALA A 236 -11.84 8.87 -18.14
CA ALA A 236 -12.75 9.91 -18.65
C ALA A 236 -14.23 9.45 -18.63
N THR A 237 -14.49 8.15 -18.81
CA THR A 237 -15.86 7.58 -18.73
C THR A 237 -16.37 7.38 -17.29
N LEU A 238 -15.46 7.34 -16.32
CA LEU A 238 -15.77 7.06 -14.91
C LEU A 238 -15.88 8.34 -14.07
N MET A 239 -15.28 9.43 -14.53
CA MET A 239 -15.20 10.67 -13.77
C MET A 239 -16.60 11.25 -13.52
N PRO A 240 -16.93 11.64 -12.27
CA PRO A 240 -18.15 12.37 -12.00
C PRO A 240 -18.12 13.74 -12.70
N PRO A 241 -19.29 14.34 -12.98
CA PRO A 241 -19.35 15.67 -13.57
C PRO A 241 -18.56 16.67 -12.73
N SER A 242 -17.80 17.53 -13.40
CA SER A 242 -17.03 18.58 -12.75
C SER A 242 -17.98 19.53 -12.00
N PRO A 243 -17.77 19.77 -10.69
CA PRO A 243 -18.53 20.80 -9.97
C PRO A 243 -18.08 22.20 -10.38
N LEU A 244 -16.95 22.34 -11.08
CA LEU A 244 -16.47 23.60 -11.63
C LEU A 244 -17.17 23.85 -12.97
N THR A 245 -18.05 24.84 -13.00
CA THR A 245 -18.49 25.50 -14.23
C THR A 245 -17.32 26.29 -14.79
N ARG A 246 -16.93 26.05 -16.04
CA ARG A 246 -16.00 26.95 -16.73
C ARG A 246 -16.65 28.33 -16.75
N SER A 247 -15.93 29.33 -16.24
CA SER A 247 -16.22 30.72 -16.56
C SER A 247 -15.71 30.92 -17.98
N ASP A 248 -16.63 30.86 -18.93
CA ASP A 248 -16.37 31.21 -20.33
C ASP A 248 -15.92 32.67 -20.46
#